data_AF-A0A2V6XCL7-F1
#
_entry.id   AF-A0A2V6XCL7-F1
#
_cell.length_a   1.000
_cell.length_b   1.000
_cell.length_c   1.000
_cell.angle_alpha   90.00
_cell.angle_beta   90.00
_cell.angle_gamma   90.00
#
_symmetry.space_group_name_H-M   'P 1'
#
loop_
_entity.id
_entity.type
_entity.pdbx_description
1 polymer ?
#
loop_
_entity_poly.entity_id
_entity_poly.type
_entity_poly.pdbx_seq_one_letter_code
_entity_poly.pdbx_strand_id
1 'polypeptide(L)' 'MAQGEAPLVQAVRWIDDRLRDDPHVNRLQLVEEASQQFDLTPLDEEFLIRHLAAHPKPE' A
#
# COMPACT_ATOMS: atom_id res chain seq x y z
N MET A 1 24.71 8.20 7.30
CA MET A 1 23.46 8.59 6.61
C MET A 1 22.47 7.48 6.89
N ALA A 2 21.51 7.70 7.79
CA ALA A 2 20.43 6.73 7.96
C ALA A 2 19.60 6.82 6.66
N GLN A 3 19.76 5.83 5.78
CA GLN A 3 18.99 5.75 4.53
C GLN A 3 17.52 5.85 4.90
N GLY A 4 16.89 6.97 4.54
CA GLY A 4 15.48 7.20 4.79
C GLY A 4 14.70 6.01 4.26
N GLU A 5 13.79 5.47 5.09
CA GLU A 5 12.92 4.38 4.67
C GLU A 5 12.28 4.73 3.34
N ALA A 6 12.32 3.78 2.39
CA ALA A 6 11.74 4.01 1.07
C ALA A 6 10.25 4.36 1.21
N PRO A 7 9.73 5.32 0.43
CA PRO A 7 8.32 5.72 0.49
C PRO A 7 7.37 4.53 0.31
N LEU A 8 7.78 3.53 -0.48
CA LEU A 8 7.09 2.26 -0.63
C LEU A 8 6.86 1.51 0.70
N VAL A 9 7.86 1.46 1.58
CA VAL A 9 7.74 0.76 2.88
C VAL A 9 6.74 1.48 3.79
N GLN A 10 6.72 2.81 3.74
CA GLN A 10 5.75 3.62 4.49
C GLN A 10 4.33 3.43 3.95
N ALA A 11 4.17 3.40 2.63
CA ALA A 11 2.90 3.11 1.97
C ALA A 11 2.35 1.73 2.33
N VAL A 12 3.17 0.67 2.29
CA VAL A 12 2.74 -0.68 2.67
C VAL A 12 2.22 -0.70 4.11
N ARG A 13 2.98 -0.12 5.06
CA ARG A 13 2.56 -0.07 6.46
C ARG A 13 1.23 0.68 6.65
N TRP A 14 1.08 1.80 5.94
CA TRP A 14 -0.15 2.59 5.99
C TRP A 14 -1.36 1.82 5.44
N ILE A 15 -1.19 1.12 4.31
CA ILE A 15 -2.24 0.28 3.72
C ILE A 15 -2.61 -0.88 4.66
N ASP A 16 -1.62 -1.54 5.26
CA ASP A 16 -1.85 -2.65 6.20
C ASP A 16 -2.62 -2.20 7.44
N ASP A 17 -2.29 -1.03 8.00
CA ASP A 17 -3.03 -0.48 9.14
C ASP A 17 -4.48 -0.13 8.74
N ARG A 18 -4.70 0.46 7.56
CA ARG A 18 -6.06 0.72 7.05
C ARG A 18 -6.86 -0.56 6.82
N LEU A 19 -6.23 -1.61 6.29
CA LEU A 19 -6.87 -2.92 6.11
C LEU A 19 -7.14 -3.65 7.43
N ARG A 20 -6.35 -3.37 8.47
CA ARG A 20 -6.60 -3.88 9.82
C ARG A 20 -7.82 -3.20 10.45
N ASP A 21 -7.95 -1.89 10.28
CA ASP A 21 -9.07 -1.11 10.80
C ASP A 21 -10.37 -1.39 10.02
N ASP A 22 -10.30 -1.40 8.68
CA ASP A 22 -11.41 -1.74 7.80
C ASP A 22 -10.98 -2.76 6.74
N PRO A 23 -11.20 -4.07 6.96
CA PRO A 23 -10.83 -5.09 6.00
C PRO A 23 -11.69 -5.12 4.73
N HIS A 24 -12.78 -4.34 4.67
CA HIS A 24 -13.67 -4.25 3.51
C HIS A 24 -13.37 -3.04 2.62
N VAL A 25 -12.48 -2.14 3.06
CA VAL A 25 -12.08 -0.98 2.27
C VAL A 25 -11.48 -1.43 0.94
N ASN A 26 -11.75 -0.64 -0.10
CA ASN A 26 -11.24 -0.94 -1.43
C ASN A 26 -9.72 -0.76 -1.45
N ARG A 27 -9.01 -1.88 -1.61
CA ARG A 27 -7.55 -1.92 -1.74
C ARG A 27 -7.02 -0.98 -2.83
N LEU A 28 -7.73 -0.85 -3.95
CA LEU A 28 -7.31 0.03 -5.04
C LEU A 28 -7.35 1.50 -4.59
N GLN A 29 -8.38 1.90 -3.84
CA GLN A 29 -8.45 3.26 -3.29
C GLN A 29 -7.32 3.53 -2.29
N LEU A 30 -6.99 2.55 -1.44
CA LEU A 30 -5.86 2.69 -0.52
C LEU A 30 -4.52 2.87 -1.25
N VAL A 31 -4.32 2.18 -2.38
CA VAL A 31 -3.10 2.36 -3.18
C VAL A 31 -3.04 3.76 -3.78
N GLU A 32 -4.15 4.27 -4.34
CA GLU A 32 -4.22 5.64 -4.88
C GLU A 32 -3.97 6.70 -3.80
N GLU A 33 -4.54 6.53 -2.60
CA GLU A 33 -4.31 7.41 -1.46
C GLU A 33 -2.85 7.38 -0.99
N ALA A 34 -2.28 6.17 -0.87
CA ALA A 34 -0.88 6.00 -0.49
C ALA A 34 0.06 6.59 -1.54
N SER A 35 -0.26 6.46 -2.82
CA SER A 35 0.52 7.04 -3.90
C SER A 35 0.63 8.55 -3.82
N GLN A 36 -0.51 9.21 -3.58
CA GLN A 36 -0.55 10.65 -3.41
C GLN A 36 0.12 11.12 -2.11
N GLN A 37 0.03 10.34 -1.03
CA GLN A 37 0.64 10.70 0.25
C GLN A 37 2.15 10.50 0.30
N PHE A 38 2.64 9.42 -0.30
CA PHE A 38 4.05 9.01 -0.20
C PHE A 38 4.87 9.33 -1.44
N ASP A 39 4.29 10.03 -2.43
CA ASP A 39 4.92 10.36 -3.72
C ASP A 39 5.42 9.07 -4.41
N LEU A 40 4.54 8.08 -4.52
CA LEU A 40 4.89 6.80 -5.11
C LEU A 40 5.02 6.92 -6.62
N THR A 41 5.96 6.17 -7.18
CA THR A 41 6.06 6.08 -8.64
C THR A 41 4.97 5.15 -9.18
N PRO A 42 4.61 5.25 -10.48
CA PRO A 42 3.68 4.30 -11.10
C PRO A 42 4.12 2.84 -10.96
N LEU A 43 5.43 2.60 -10.84
CA LEU A 43 5.98 1.26 -10.62
C LEU A 43 5.67 0.75 -9.20
N ASP A 44 5.73 1.63 -8.21
CA ASP A 44 5.41 1.32 -6.81
C ASP A 44 3.91 1.05 -6.64
N GLU A 45 3.04 1.84 -7.27
CA GLU A 45 1.60 1.58 -7.31
C GLU A 45 1.30 0.20 -7.89
N GLU A 46 1.90 -0.14 -9.03
CA GLU A 46 1.67 -1.44 -9.67
C GLU A 46 2.17 -2.59 -8.79
N PHE A 47 3.31 -2.40 -8.10
CA PHE A 47 3.79 -3.35 -7.10
C PHE A 47 2.77 -3.54 -5.98
N LEU A 48 2.22 -2.46 -5.41
CA LEU A 48 1.22 -2.52 -4.34
C LEU A 48 -0.06 -3.22 -4.80
N ILE A 49 -0.58 -2.89 -5.98
CA ILE A 49 -1.78 -3.53 -6.54
C ILE A 49 -1.56 -5.04 -6.68
N ARG A 50 -0.42 -5.46 -7.25
CA ARG A 50 -0.09 -6.88 -7.41
C ARG A 50 0.10 -7.57 -6.06
N HIS A 51 0.77 -6.92 -5.12
CA HIS A 51 0.99 -7.43 -3.77
C HIS A 51 -0.34 -7.67 -3.06
N LEU A 52 -1.24 -6.69 -3.05
CA LEU A 52 -2.55 -6.77 -2.42
C LEU A 52 -3.49 -7.77 -3.12
N ALA A 53 -3.37 -7.95 -4.43
CA ALA A 53 -4.11 -8.95 -5.18
C ALA A 53 -3.62 -10.39 -4.92
N ALA A 54 -2.32 -10.57 -4.65
CA ALA A 54 -1.72 -11.86 -4.33
C ALA A 54 -2.00 -12.34 -2.90
N HIS A 55 -2.49 -11.45 -2.02
CA HIS A 55 -2.94 -11.77 -0.67
C HIS A 55 -4.48 -11.72 -0.53
N PRO A 56 -5.26 -12.53 -1.27
CA PRO A 56 -6.65 -12.72 -0.91
C PRO A 56 -6.67 -13.40 0.46
N LYS A 57 -7.42 -12.82 1.42
CA LYS A 57 -7.77 -13.52 2.66
C LYS A 57 -8.30 -14.90 2.25
N PRO A 58 -7.74 -16.02 2.74
CA PRO A 58 -8.42 -17.29 2.62
C PRO A 58 -9.74 -17.14 3.38
N GLU A 59 -10.87 -17.38 2.70
CA GLU A 59 -12.21 -17.48 3.29
C GLU A 59 -12.25 -18.49 4.45
#